data_AF-A0A957X8I3-F1
#
_entry.id   AF-A0A957X8I3-F1
#
_cell.length_a   1.000
_cell.length_b   1.000
_cell.length_c   1.000
_cell.angle_alpha   90.00
_cell.angle_beta   90.00
_cell.angle_gamma   90.00
#
_symmetry.space_group_name_H-M   'P 1'
#
loop_
_entity.id
_entity.type
_entity.pdbx_description
1 polymer ?
#
loop_
_entity_poly.entity_id
_entity_poly.type
_entity_poly.pdbx_seq_one_letter_code
_entity_poly.pdbx_strand_id
1 'polypeptide(L)'
;MSPIGDHEAYAAWQSINYNLAVVRRYLTSDAPDYLAAADLRMMLYGPQDLFWNYFQVRKLAPDSEKQQIIYLEEHDPQFLAQFKYFLTEQDRHEKFRRYEALATTVLAPVGQLWQAGEVVLNLDAEAVTPKLELNALDFWESLVLS
;
A
#
# COMPACT_ATOMS: atom_id res chain seq x y z
N MET A 1 -25.09 2.48 4.59
CA MET A 1 -23.63 2.48 4.41
C MET A 1 -23.38 2.29 2.91
N SER A 2 -22.66 3.21 2.27
CA SER A 2 -22.43 3.16 0.82
C SER A 2 -21.56 1.95 0.45
N PRO A 3 -21.81 1.26 -0.67
CA PRO A 3 -20.93 0.20 -1.14
C PRO A 3 -19.52 0.78 -1.38
N ILE A 4 -18.50 0.03 -0.96
CA ILE A 4 -17.10 0.35 -1.28
C ILE A 4 -16.96 0.35 -2.81
N GLY A 5 -16.68 1.52 -3.35
CA GLY A 5 -16.52 1.76 -4.78
C GLY A 5 -15.11 1.42 -5.24
N ASP A 6 -14.94 1.43 -6.57
CA ASP A 6 -13.64 1.18 -7.19
C ASP A 6 -12.62 2.28 -6.83
N HIS A 7 -13.10 3.46 -6.43
CA HIS A 7 -12.29 4.57 -5.97
C HIS A 7 -11.54 4.24 -4.67
N GLU A 8 -12.21 3.68 -3.66
CA GLU A 8 -11.54 3.36 -2.40
C GLU A 8 -10.60 2.16 -2.53
N ALA A 9 -10.93 1.20 -3.39
CA ALA A 9 -10.02 0.11 -3.73
C ALA A 9 -8.75 0.62 -4.44
N TYR A 10 -8.90 1.57 -5.36
CA TYR A 10 -7.78 2.25 -6.02
C TYR A 10 -6.95 3.06 -5.02
N ALA A 11 -7.58 3.81 -4.12
CA ALA A 11 -6.89 4.58 -3.09
C ALA A 11 -6.06 3.69 -2.16
N ALA A 12 -6.59 2.53 -1.76
CA ALA A 12 -5.87 1.51 -1.01
C ALA A 12 -4.65 0.98 -1.77
N TRP A 13 -4.83 0.62 -3.04
CA TRP A 13 -3.76 0.16 -3.93
C TRP A 13 -2.65 1.21 -4.11
N GLN A 14 -3.03 2.47 -4.34
CA GLN A 14 -2.10 3.58 -4.52
C GLN A 14 -1.33 3.89 -3.23
N SER A 15 -2.00 3.95 -2.07
CA SER A 15 -1.37 4.27 -0.77
C SER A 15 -0.29 3.25 -0.40
N ILE A 16 -0.64 1.96 -0.42
CA ILE A 16 0.27 0.87 -0.07
C ILE A 16 1.51 0.90 -0.97
N ASN A 17 1.31 1.02 -2.28
CA ASN A 17 2.41 1.02 -3.23
C ASN A 17 3.32 2.23 -3.08
N TYR A 18 2.75 3.43 -2.94
CA TYR A 18 3.52 4.65 -2.72
C TYR A 18 4.37 4.56 -1.46
N ASN A 19 3.82 4.09 -0.35
CA ASN A 19 4.55 3.97 0.90
C ASN A 19 5.67 2.93 0.82
N LEU A 20 5.43 1.77 0.20
CA LEU A 20 6.49 0.78 -0.05
C LEU A 20 7.61 1.33 -0.94
N ALA A 21 7.28 2.04 -2.02
CA ALA A 21 8.26 2.62 -2.93
C ALA A 21 9.17 3.64 -2.21
N VAL A 22 8.59 4.49 -1.35
CA VAL A 22 9.37 5.46 -0.57
C VAL A 22 10.25 4.76 0.46
N VAL A 23 9.73 3.77 1.20
CA VAL A 23 10.55 3.02 2.16
C VAL A 23 11.69 2.30 1.45
N ARG A 24 11.43 1.62 0.32
CA ARG A 24 12.45 0.95 -0.49
C ARG A 24 13.58 1.91 -0.87
N ARG A 25 13.25 3.13 -1.31
CA ARG A 25 14.21 4.18 -1.66
C ARG A 25 15.01 4.67 -0.46
N TYR A 26 14.39 4.77 0.72
CA TYR A 26 15.13 5.19 1.92
C TYR A 26 16.10 4.11 2.39
N LEU A 27 15.74 2.84 2.24
CA LEU A 27 16.60 1.70 2.60
C LEU A 27 17.80 1.49 1.67
N THR A 28 17.88 2.19 0.53
CA THR A 28 19.07 2.16 -0.34
C THR A 28 20.14 3.16 0.09
N SER A 29 19.88 3.97 1.11
CA SER A 29 20.81 4.97 1.65
C SER A 29 21.45 4.47 2.94
N ASP A 30 22.75 4.73 3.12
CA ASP A 30 23.46 4.49 4.38
C ASP A 30 23.31 5.68 5.37
N ALA A 31 22.67 6.76 4.95
CA ALA A 31 22.52 7.96 5.76
C ALA A 31 21.52 7.72 6.91
N PRO A 32 21.88 8.01 8.19
CA PRO A 32 21.05 7.68 9.35
C PRO A 32 19.66 8.33 9.36
N ASP A 33 19.52 9.52 8.78
CA ASP A 33 18.26 10.26 8.66
C ASP A 33 17.28 9.57 7.70
N TYR A 34 17.78 9.03 6.58
CA TYR A 34 16.98 8.21 5.67
C TYR A 34 16.52 6.91 6.33
N LEU A 35 17.40 6.24 7.06
CA LEU A 35 17.06 5.00 7.76
C LEU A 35 16.02 5.25 8.87
N ALA A 36 16.18 6.33 9.64
CA ALA A 36 15.19 6.74 10.63
C ALA A 36 13.84 7.09 9.99
N ALA A 37 13.85 7.77 8.83
CA ALA A 37 12.63 8.07 8.08
C ALA A 37 11.95 6.79 7.57
N ALA A 38 12.70 5.77 7.14
CA ALA A 38 12.17 4.46 6.77
C ALA A 38 11.47 3.78 7.96
N ASP A 39 12.13 3.77 9.12
CA ASP A 39 11.60 3.19 10.36
C ASP A 39 10.30 3.88 10.78
N LEU A 40 10.28 5.22 10.84
CA LEU A 40 9.09 6.00 11.17
C LEU A 40 7.95 5.73 10.19
N ARG A 41 8.25 5.63 8.90
CA ARG A 41 7.22 5.40 7.88
C ARG A 41 6.60 4.02 8.02
N MET A 42 7.42 2.99 8.25
CA MET A 42 6.94 1.64 8.53
C MET A 42 6.16 1.57 9.84
N MET A 43 6.50 2.34 10.87
CA MET A 43 5.77 2.35 12.15
C MET A 43 4.43 3.09 12.08
N LEU A 44 4.37 4.21 11.38
CA LEU A 44 3.20 5.08 11.36
C LEU A 44 2.18 4.69 10.28
N TYR A 45 2.67 4.44 9.05
CA TYR A 45 1.78 4.20 7.91
C TYR A 45 1.59 2.72 7.62
N GLY A 46 2.63 1.88 7.81
CA GLY A 46 2.57 0.45 7.53
C GLY A 46 1.39 -0.26 8.21
N PRO A 47 1.23 -0.18 9.55
CA PRO A 47 0.13 -0.82 10.26
C PRO A 47 -1.24 -0.34 9.77
N GLN A 48 -1.40 0.97 9.60
CA GLN A 48 -2.65 1.57 9.18
C GLN A 48 -3.01 1.13 7.76
N ASP A 49 -2.07 1.24 6.82
CA ASP A 49 -2.27 0.84 5.44
C ASP A 49 -2.61 -0.66 5.32
N LEU A 50 -1.88 -1.53 6.00
CA LEU A 50 -2.11 -2.97 5.87
C LEU A 50 -3.42 -3.41 6.51
N PHE A 51 -3.69 -2.95 7.73
CA PHE A 51 -4.82 -3.45 8.51
C PHE A 51 -6.16 -2.98 7.96
N TRP A 52 -6.29 -1.67 7.71
CA TRP A 52 -7.56 -1.12 7.21
C TRP A 52 -7.80 -1.52 5.76
N ASN A 53 -6.78 -1.47 4.91
CA ASN A 53 -6.96 -1.81 3.51
C ASN A 53 -7.20 -3.31 3.28
N TYR A 54 -6.80 -4.20 4.21
CA TYR A 54 -7.19 -5.62 4.15
C TYR A 54 -8.70 -5.77 4.00
N PHE A 55 -9.47 -5.07 4.83
CA PHE A 55 -10.93 -5.10 4.82
C PHE A 55 -11.50 -4.28 3.66
N GLN A 56 -10.93 -3.09 3.42
CA GLN A 56 -11.39 -2.18 2.36
C GLN A 56 -11.42 -2.86 0.99
N VAL A 57 -10.30 -3.46 0.57
CA VAL A 57 -10.18 -4.10 -0.76
C VAL A 57 -11.01 -5.37 -0.89
N ARG A 58 -11.42 -5.97 0.24
CA ARG A 58 -12.31 -7.14 0.31
C ARG A 58 -13.78 -6.75 0.48
N LYS A 59 -14.09 -5.45 0.50
CA LYS A 59 -15.43 -4.90 0.74
C LYS A 59 -16.06 -5.39 2.05
N LEU A 60 -15.21 -5.63 3.05
CA LEU A 60 -15.61 -6.01 4.40
C LEU A 60 -15.76 -4.74 5.23
N ALA A 61 -16.85 -4.63 5.97
CA ALA A 61 -17.13 -3.46 6.81
C ALA A 61 -17.46 -3.86 8.25
N PRO A 62 -16.51 -4.46 8.98
CA PRO A 62 -16.66 -4.69 10.41
C PRO A 62 -16.79 -3.35 11.16
N ASP A 63 -17.71 -3.30 12.12
CA ASP A 63 -18.12 -2.06 12.79
C ASP A 63 -17.09 -1.50 13.82
N SER A 64 -15.95 -2.17 14.02
CA SER A 64 -14.87 -1.74 14.93
C SER A 64 -13.58 -2.56 14.75
N GLU A 65 -12.46 -2.08 15.29
CA GLU A 65 -11.19 -2.84 15.34
C GLU A 65 -11.34 -4.17 16.08
N LYS A 66 -12.17 -4.21 17.12
CA LYS A 66 -12.47 -5.45 17.84
C LYS A 66 -13.11 -6.48 16.91
N GLN A 67 -14.08 -6.07 16.11
CA GLN A 67 -14.74 -6.94 15.13
C GLN A 67 -13.78 -7.34 14.00
N GLN A 68 -12.87 -6.46 13.59
CA GLN A 68 -11.80 -6.78 12.64
C GLN A 68 -10.88 -7.89 13.17
N ILE A 69 -10.48 -7.79 14.44
CA ILE A 69 -9.64 -8.82 15.08
C ILE A 69 -10.39 -10.16 15.16
N ILE A 70 -11.63 -10.16 15.64
CA ILE A 70 -12.45 -11.39 15.71
C ILE A 70 -12.61 -12.01 14.32
N TYR A 71 -12.93 -11.21 13.32
CA TYR A 71 -13.04 -11.67 11.93
C TYR A 71 -11.75 -12.35 11.46
N LEU A 72 -10.59 -11.73 11.71
CA LEU A 72 -9.32 -12.31 11.31
C LEU A 72 -8.99 -13.59 12.09
N GLU A 73 -9.30 -13.65 13.39
CA GLU A 73 -9.11 -14.87 14.19
C GLU A 73 -9.90 -16.05 13.63
N GLU A 74 -11.11 -15.81 13.12
CA GLU A 74 -12.00 -16.84 12.58
C GLU A 74 -11.71 -17.18 11.11
N HIS A 75 -11.37 -16.18 10.28
CA HIS A 75 -11.33 -16.31 8.83
C HIS A 75 -9.94 -16.23 8.20
N ASP A 76 -8.98 -15.53 8.83
CA ASP A 76 -7.59 -15.45 8.34
C ASP A 76 -6.58 -15.28 9.49
N PRO A 77 -6.46 -16.31 10.36
CA PRO A 77 -5.56 -16.25 11.52
C PRO A 77 -4.08 -16.16 11.09
N GLN A 78 -3.76 -16.62 9.88
CA GLN A 78 -2.42 -16.54 9.32
C GLN A 78 -2.04 -15.09 9.00
N PHE A 79 -2.92 -14.32 8.36
CA PHE A 79 -2.70 -12.89 8.13
C PHE A 79 -2.52 -12.16 9.46
N LEU A 80 -3.39 -12.40 10.44
CA LEU A 80 -3.29 -11.77 11.76
C LEU A 80 -1.96 -12.08 12.45
N ALA A 81 -1.48 -13.32 12.37
CA ALA A 81 -0.19 -13.72 12.93
C ALA A 81 0.99 -13.00 12.24
N GLN A 82 0.99 -12.93 10.91
CA GLN A 82 2.02 -12.21 10.15
C GLN A 82 1.97 -10.70 10.42
N PHE A 83 0.77 -10.12 10.54
CA PHE A 83 0.58 -8.73 10.88
C PHE A 83 1.14 -8.41 12.27
N LYS A 84 0.80 -9.22 13.30
CA LYS A 84 1.36 -9.10 14.65
C LYS A 84 2.89 -9.20 14.63
N TYR A 85 3.45 -10.12 13.85
CA TYR A 85 4.89 -10.25 13.68
C TYR A 85 5.50 -8.95 13.13
N PHE A 86 4.94 -8.39 12.05
CA PHE A 86 5.39 -7.14 11.46
C PHE A 86 5.40 -5.97 12.47
N LEU A 87 4.40 -5.88 13.35
CA LEU A 87 4.35 -4.84 14.38
C LEU A 87 5.54 -4.94 15.34
N THR A 88 5.89 -6.16 15.76
CA THR A 88 6.92 -6.41 16.78
C THR A 88 8.34 -6.55 16.26
N GLU A 89 8.53 -6.77 14.94
CA GLU A 89 9.86 -6.91 14.34
C GLU A 89 10.67 -5.62 14.49
N GLN A 90 11.93 -5.78 14.93
CA GLN A 90 12.87 -4.69 15.23
C GLN A 90 14.00 -4.61 14.20
N ASP A 91 14.33 -5.71 13.52
CA ASP A 91 15.24 -5.66 12.39
C ASP A 91 14.57 -4.95 11.22
N ARG A 92 15.19 -3.87 10.76
CA ARG A 92 14.64 -2.99 9.73
C ARG A 92 14.38 -3.71 8.41
N HIS A 93 15.33 -4.51 7.96
CA HIS A 93 15.24 -5.16 6.65
C HIS A 93 14.24 -6.32 6.68
N GLU A 94 14.21 -7.08 7.76
CA GLU A 94 13.19 -8.10 7.99
C GLU A 94 11.80 -7.47 8.14
N LYS A 95 11.67 -6.37 8.88
CA LYS A 95 10.40 -5.63 9.00
C LYS A 95 9.89 -5.17 7.64
N PHE A 96 10.77 -4.63 6.80
CA PHE A 96 10.40 -4.23 5.44
C PHE A 96 10.00 -5.43 4.57
N ARG A 97 10.75 -6.53 4.62
CA ARG A 97 10.39 -7.76 3.89
C ARG A 97 9.02 -8.30 4.31
N ARG A 98 8.69 -8.21 5.60
CA ARG A 98 7.35 -8.57 6.13
C ARG A 98 6.28 -7.61 5.66
N TYR A 99 6.58 -6.31 5.62
CA TYR A 99 5.68 -5.30 5.07
C TYR A 99 5.34 -5.61 3.61
N GLU A 100 6.33 -5.88 2.76
CA GLU A 100 6.11 -6.24 1.35
C GLU A 100 5.26 -7.52 1.21
N ALA A 101 5.53 -8.55 2.01
CA ALA A 101 4.76 -9.79 1.98
C ALA A 101 3.30 -9.58 2.38
N LEU A 102 3.04 -8.82 3.46
CA LEU A 102 1.69 -8.48 3.88
C LEU A 102 0.97 -7.62 2.85
N ALA A 103 1.65 -6.63 2.28
CA ALA A 103 1.09 -5.76 1.25
C ALA A 103 0.67 -6.55 0.00
N THR A 104 1.46 -7.55 -0.40
CA THR A 104 1.11 -8.48 -1.48
C THR A 104 -0.19 -9.22 -1.16
N THR A 105 -0.33 -9.74 0.06
CA THR A 105 -1.56 -10.42 0.51
C THR A 105 -2.76 -9.47 0.58
N VAL A 106 -2.56 -8.24 1.06
CA VAL A 106 -3.62 -7.23 1.14
C VAL A 106 -4.12 -6.89 -0.26
N LEU A 107 -3.21 -6.59 -1.19
CA LEU A 107 -3.55 -6.08 -2.53
C LEU A 107 -3.94 -7.15 -3.54
N ALA A 108 -3.70 -8.44 -3.27
CA ALA A 108 -4.04 -9.54 -4.18
C ALA A 108 -5.44 -9.46 -4.85
N PRO A 109 -6.52 -8.97 -4.19
CA PRO A 109 -7.83 -8.82 -4.82
C PRO A 109 -7.95 -7.68 -5.84
N VAL A 110 -7.09 -6.67 -5.80
CA VAL A 110 -7.26 -5.40 -6.56
C VAL A 110 -6.07 -5.05 -7.45
N GLY A 111 -4.93 -5.73 -7.30
CA GLY A 111 -3.75 -5.48 -8.12
C GLY A 111 -2.49 -6.12 -7.58
N GLN A 112 -1.35 -5.71 -8.13
CA GLN A 112 -0.03 -6.15 -7.70
C GLN A 112 0.76 -4.97 -7.12
N LEU A 113 1.89 -5.29 -6.47
CA LEU A 113 2.83 -4.27 -6.06
C LEU A 113 3.52 -3.65 -7.28
N TRP A 114 3.84 -2.36 -7.21
CA TRP A 114 4.64 -1.69 -8.23
C TRP A 114 6.02 -2.33 -8.35
N GLN A 115 6.43 -2.57 -9.59
CA GLN A 115 7.76 -3.05 -9.91
C GLN A 115 8.75 -1.88 -9.92
N ALA A 116 10.02 -2.22 -9.70
CA ALA A 116 11.08 -1.22 -9.76
C ALA A 116 11.15 -0.60 -11.17
N GLY A 117 11.13 0.73 -11.23
CA GLY A 117 11.15 1.50 -12.49
C GLY A 117 9.78 1.78 -13.09
N GLU A 118 8.68 1.30 -12.48
CA GLU A 118 7.34 1.72 -12.89
C GLU A 118 7.08 3.19 -12.52
N VAL A 119 6.46 3.91 -13.45
CA VAL A 119 5.98 5.28 -13.24
C VAL A 119 4.47 5.22 -13.14
N VAL A 120 3.93 5.76 -12.05
CA VAL A 120 2.49 5.88 -11.88
C VAL A 120 2.08 7.33 -12.03
N LEU A 121 1.16 7.56 -12.97
CA LEU A 121 0.55 8.86 -13.19
C LEU A 121 -0.55 9.07 -12.17
N ASN A 122 -0.39 10.10 -11.34
CA ASN A 122 -1.49 10.58 -10.53
C ASN A 122 -2.20 11.71 -11.27
N LEU A 123 -3.37 11.43 -11.81
CA LEU A 123 -4.18 12.40 -12.53
C LEU A 123 -5.10 13.09 -11.52
N ASP A 124 -4.83 14.37 -11.26
CA ASP A 124 -5.69 15.22 -10.45
C ASP A 124 -6.91 15.64 -11.28
N ALA A 125 -7.91 14.75 -11.34
CA ALA A 125 -9.14 14.94 -12.10
C ALA A 125 -10.35 14.35 -11.36
N GLU A 126 -11.49 15.05 -11.44
CA GLU A 126 -12.77 14.61 -10.84
C GLU A 126 -13.28 13.30 -11.46
N ALA A 127 -12.96 13.06 -12.73
CA ALA A 127 -13.16 11.79 -13.40
C ALA A 127 -12.00 11.48 -14.33
N VAL A 128 -11.40 10.30 -14.17
CA VAL A 128 -10.40 9.77 -15.09
C VAL A 128 -11.12 9.14 -16.27
N THR A 129 -10.81 9.61 -17.47
CA THR A 129 -11.34 9.05 -18.73
C THR A 129 -10.20 8.47 -19.56
N PRO A 130 -10.44 7.45 -20.41
CA PRO A 130 -9.39 6.89 -21.26
C PRO A 130 -8.69 7.95 -22.13
N LYS A 131 -9.44 8.98 -22.56
CA LYS A 131 -8.88 10.11 -23.31
C LYS A 131 -7.93 10.95 -22.48
N LEU A 132 -8.25 11.20 -21.20
CA LEU A 132 -7.39 11.94 -20.30
C LEU A 132 -6.10 11.15 -19.99
N GLU A 133 -6.21 9.84 -19.78
CA GLU A 133 -5.07 8.95 -19.58
C GLU A 133 -4.12 8.98 -20.78
N LEU A 134 -4.64 8.83 -22.00
CA LEU A 134 -3.85 8.90 -23.23
C LEU A 134 -3.15 10.25 -23.38
N ASN A 135 -3.88 11.37 -23.19
CA ASN A 135 -3.28 12.69 -23.28
C ASN A 135 -2.16 12.91 -22.24
N ALA A 136 -2.33 12.36 -21.04
CA ALA A 136 -1.32 12.45 -19.99
C ALA A 136 -0.08 11.61 -20.33
N LEU A 137 -0.27 10.42 -20.88
CA LEU A 137 0.83 9.57 -21.38
C LEU A 137 1.59 10.27 -22.51
N ASP A 138 0.88 10.79 -23.53
CA ASP A 138 1.48 11.52 -24.64
C ASP A 138 2.31 12.72 -24.16
N PHE A 139 1.78 13.47 -23.19
CA PHE A 139 2.51 14.59 -22.57
C PHE A 139 3.80 14.10 -21.90
N TRP A 140 3.72 13.05 -21.07
CA TRP A 140 4.90 12.51 -20.40
C TRP A 140 5.94 11.98 -21.39
N GLU A 141 5.54 11.23 -22.40
CA GLU A 141 6.43 10.72 -23.45
C GLU A 141 7.14 11.87 -24.20
N SER A 142 6.43 12.98 -24.45
CA SER A 142 7.01 14.16 -25.10
C SER A 142 8.13 14.82 -24.30
N LEU A 143 8.18 14.65 -22.97
CA LEU A 143 9.22 15.22 -22.10
C LEU A 143 10.49 14.36 -22.03
N VAL A 144 10.40 13.06 -22.31
CA VAL A 144 11.51 12.11 -22.21
C VAL A 144 12.16 11.80 -23.55
N LEU A 145 11.47 12.08 -24.66
CA LEU A 145 11.94 11.83 -26.03
C LEU A 145 12.53 13.07 -26.73
N SER A 146 12.72 14.18 -26.00
CA SER A 146 13.36 15.43 -26.44
C SER A 146 14.79 15.58 -25.93
#